data_AF-A0A0M0K4Y6-F1
#
_entry.id   AF-A0A0M0K4Y6-F1
#
_cell.length_a   1.000
_cell.length_b   1.000
_cell.length_c   1.000
_cell.angle_alpha   90.00
_cell.angle_beta   90.00
_cell.angle_gamma   90.00
#
_symmetry.space_group_name_H-M   'P 1'
#
loop_
_entity.id
_entity.type
_entity.pdbx_description
1 polymer ?
#
loop_
_entity_poly.entity_id
_entity_poly.type
_entity_poly.pdbx_seq_one_letter_code
_entity_poly.pdbx_strand_id
1 'polypeptide(L)'
;MYLLRFVEDPYMPEILKRVIRKAWELTCDEMNAELVEEVLDMFGQADRQLAKYRLDGWPGPPRLWYFGDAGVSTCEATRRFWLGMRAKFLYAQIPADASTWKVVRDPLGFVILALKMQPISSLFAFFATFVLIERDDEYQLVRDAIEAQRRRRQASRRMGGYLPYFMLFDLFVLIALVLGWIVGFVYNYGLDPQDPIFWSSLYDLKMLYGLGSFPFLLFQIYPIGEALHEAQATGYDQSGQLVRCLYTSDRLAIYRATHPPTTSARVESILKRGPSPEEQAAATKIQAVRRGRKVRTLYGFLKGLAARVSQLWPKSSKSK
;
A
#
# COMPACT_ATOMS: atom_id res chain seq x y z
N MET A 1 -6.61 20.61 0.12
CA MET A 1 -7.69 19.96 0.93
C MET A 1 -8.25 18.68 0.30
N TYR A 2 -8.31 18.55 -1.04
CA TYR A 2 -8.81 17.33 -1.69
C TYR A 2 -7.84 16.13 -1.61
N LEU A 3 -6.52 16.34 -1.72
CA LEU A 3 -5.50 15.27 -1.62
C LEU A 3 -5.42 14.61 -0.24
N LEU A 4 -5.61 15.39 0.83
CA LEU A 4 -5.64 14.86 2.20
C LEU A 4 -6.68 13.73 2.36
N ARG A 5 -7.79 13.80 1.62
CA ARG A 5 -8.85 12.78 1.63
C ARG A 5 -8.43 11.45 0.99
N PHE A 6 -7.32 11.42 0.26
CA PHE A 6 -6.73 10.20 -0.32
C PHE A 6 -5.66 9.59 0.58
N VAL A 7 -5.13 10.35 1.55
CA VAL A 7 -4.14 9.91 2.53
C VAL A 7 -4.79 9.51 3.86
N GLU A 8 -5.89 10.18 4.24
CA GLU A 8 -6.65 9.87 5.46
C GLU A 8 -7.43 8.55 5.30
N ASP A 9 -6.95 7.48 5.95
CA ASP A 9 -7.68 6.23 6.10
C ASP A 9 -8.93 6.43 7.00
N PRO A 10 -10.13 5.98 6.58
CA PRO A 10 -11.36 6.16 7.34
C PRO A 10 -11.33 5.53 8.73
N TYR A 11 -10.64 4.39 8.86
CA TYR A 11 -10.60 3.56 10.07
C TYR A 11 -9.52 4.00 11.07
N MET A 12 -8.65 4.94 10.68
CA MET A 12 -7.57 5.46 11.51
C MET A 12 -8.09 6.21 12.76
N PRO A 13 -7.38 6.17 13.91
CA PRO A 13 -7.72 6.97 15.08
C PRO A 13 -7.71 8.48 14.80
N GLU A 14 -8.65 9.22 15.40
CA GLU A 14 -8.81 10.67 15.17
C GLU A 14 -7.59 11.51 15.60
N ILE A 15 -6.81 11.04 16.57
CA ILE A 15 -5.56 11.69 16.96
C ILE A 15 -4.56 11.67 15.80
N LEU A 16 -4.42 10.52 15.14
CA LEU A 16 -3.47 10.35 14.04
C LEU A 16 -3.93 11.10 12.79
N LYS A 17 -5.24 11.12 12.50
CA LYS A 17 -5.81 11.98 11.44
C LYS A 17 -5.46 13.46 11.63
N ARG A 18 -5.56 13.96 12.86
CA ARG A 18 -5.18 15.35 13.20
C ARG A 18 -3.68 15.62 12.96
N VAL A 19 -2.82 14.68 13.32
CA VAL A 19 -1.36 14.80 13.10
C VAL A 19 -1.05 14.80 11.60
N ILE A 20 -1.59 13.84 10.83
CA ILE A 20 -1.39 13.76 9.38
C ILE A 20 -1.90 15.03 8.69
N ARG A 21 -3.07 15.53 9.09
CA ARG A 21 -3.61 16.79 8.56
C ARG A 21 -2.67 17.96 8.77
N LYS A 22 -2.14 18.10 9.98
CA LYS A 22 -1.21 19.17 10.31
C LYS A 22 0.12 19.02 9.57
N ALA A 23 0.63 17.79 9.44
CA ALA A 23 1.84 17.51 8.68
C ALA A 23 1.64 17.86 7.19
N TRP A 24 0.53 17.43 6.61
CA TRP A 24 0.20 17.71 5.22
C TRP A 24 0.02 19.19 4.93
N GLU A 25 -0.60 19.95 5.83
CA GLU A 25 -0.70 21.41 5.70
C GLU A 25 0.68 22.06 5.58
N LEU A 26 1.67 21.59 6.35
CA LEU A 26 3.05 22.07 6.27
C LEU A 26 3.74 21.65 4.96
N THR A 27 3.53 20.41 4.50
CA THR A 27 4.20 19.90 3.29
C THR A 27 3.60 20.46 2.00
N CYS A 28 2.27 20.65 1.95
CA CYS A 28 1.60 21.22 0.77
C CYS A 28 1.95 22.69 0.55
N ASP A 29 2.29 23.45 1.61
CA ASP A 29 2.75 24.82 1.47
C ASP A 29 4.15 24.89 0.81
N GLU A 30 4.93 23.81 0.91
CA GLU A 30 6.25 23.67 0.27
C GLU A 30 6.19 23.06 -1.14
N MET A 31 5.15 22.27 -1.46
CA MET A 31 4.98 21.62 -2.76
C MET A 31 4.43 22.57 -3.83
N ASN A 32 5.00 22.53 -5.05
CA ASN A 32 4.50 23.30 -6.19
C ASN A 32 3.04 22.94 -6.52
N ALA A 33 2.25 23.96 -6.86
CA ALA A 33 0.84 23.81 -7.23
C ALA A 33 0.63 22.84 -8.42
N GLU A 34 1.60 22.76 -9.33
CA GLU A 34 1.59 21.88 -10.49
C GLU A 34 1.69 20.39 -10.11
N LEU A 35 2.57 20.03 -9.17
CA LEU A 35 2.66 18.66 -8.63
C LEU A 35 1.38 18.26 -7.89
N VAL A 36 0.76 19.20 -7.18
CA VAL A 36 -0.52 18.97 -6.50
C VAL A 36 -1.62 18.68 -7.52
N GLU A 37 -1.64 19.38 -8.65
CA GLU A 37 -2.63 19.19 -9.72
C GLU A 37 -2.42 17.87 -10.49
N GLU A 38 -1.18 17.50 -10.79
CA GLU A 38 -0.85 16.22 -11.43
C GLU A 38 -1.21 15.03 -10.52
N VAL A 39 -0.92 15.13 -9.22
CA VAL A 39 -1.33 14.13 -8.23
C VAL A 39 -2.85 14.07 -8.11
N LEU A 40 -3.56 15.20 -8.19
CA LEU A 40 -5.02 15.25 -8.20
C LEU A 40 -5.62 14.57 -9.45
N ASP A 41 -5.02 14.73 -10.62
CA ASP A 41 -5.50 14.06 -11.84
C ASP A 41 -5.27 12.54 -11.80
N MET A 42 -4.08 12.10 -11.33
CA MET A 42 -3.80 10.67 -11.12
C MET A 42 -4.82 10.01 -10.18
N PHE A 43 -5.16 10.65 -9.06
CA PHE A 43 -6.17 10.12 -8.13
C PHE A 43 -7.61 10.31 -8.62
N GLY A 44 -7.90 11.34 -9.40
CA GLY A 44 -9.22 11.57 -10.02
C GLY A 44 -9.55 10.56 -11.11
N GLN A 45 -8.55 10.06 -11.84
CA GLN A 45 -8.73 8.97 -12.81
C GLN A 45 -9.07 7.62 -12.13
N ALA A 46 -8.63 7.40 -10.88
CA ALA A 46 -8.97 6.20 -10.10
C ALA A 46 -10.48 6.13 -9.80
N ASP A 47 -11.12 7.27 -9.50
CA ASP A 47 -12.58 7.34 -9.27
C ASP A 47 -13.37 6.96 -10.55
N ARG A 48 -12.87 7.21 -11.76
CA ARG A 48 -13.57 6.77 -13.00
C ARG A 48 -13.51 5.26 -13.25
N GLN A 49 -12.53 4.55 -12.66
CA GLN A 49 -12.42 3.09 -12.77
C GLN A 49 -13.27 2.33 -11.73
N LEU A 50 -14.04 3.03 -10.90
CA LEU A 50 -14.91 2.51 -9.83
C LEU A 50 -15.84 1.36 -10.23
N ALA A 51 -16.29 1.32 -11.50
CA ALA A 51 -17.17 0.24 -11.98
C ALA A 51 -16.51 -1.15 -11.93
N LYS A 52 -15.17 -1.21 -11.93
CA LYS A 52 -14.42 -2.47 -11.99
C LYS A 52 -14.17 -3.12 -10.62
N TYR A 53 -14.35 -2.39 -9.52
CA TYR A 53 -13.93 -2.83 -8.17
C TYR A 53 -15.04 -2.76 -7.11
N ARG A 54 -16.31 -2.95 -7.48
CA ARG A 54 -17.39 -3.06 -6.48
C ARG A 54 -17.20 -4.32 -5.62
N LEU A 55 -17.25 -4.15 -4.30
CA LEU A 55 -17.23 -5.25 -3.33
C LEU A 55 -18.58 -5.96 -3.21
N ASP A 56 -19.63 -5.49 -3.91
CA ASP A 56 -21.00 -6.03 -3.81
C ASP A 56 -21.10 -7.52 -4.18
N GLY A 57 -20.13 -8.05 -4.93
CA GLY A 57 -20.03 -9.47 -5.28
C GLY A 57 -19.06 -10.29 -4.44
N TRP A 58 -18.40 -9.70 -3.43
CA TRP A 58 -17.42 -10.41 -2.61
C TRP A 58 -18.11 -11.25 -1.53
N PRO A 59 -17.67 -12.49 -1.31
CA PRO A 59 -18.22 -13.32 -0.25
C PRO A 59 -17.92 -12.71 1.13
N GLY A 60 -18.94 -12.69 1.99
CA GLY A 60 -18.80 -12.25 3.36
C GLY A 60 -17.97 -13.22 4.21
N PRO A 61 -17.63 -12.84 5.46
CA PRO A 61 -16.82 -13.68 6.32
C PRO A 61 -17.58 -14.95 6.71
N PRO A 62 -16.95 -16.13 6.66
CA PRO A 62 -17.54 -17.37 7.12
C PRO A 62 -17.84 -17.26 8.61
N ARG A 63 -18.93 -17.90 9.03
CA ARG A 63 -19.24 -18.03 10.45
C ARG A 63 -18.18 -18.94 11.07
N LEU A 64 -17.82 -18.71 12.34
CA LEU A 64 -16.90 -19.62 13.03
C LEU A 64 -17.65 -20.85 13.52
N TRP A 65 -18.87 -20.66 14.01
CA TRP A 65 -19.65 -21.68 14.67
C TRP A 65 -20.76 -22.19 13.73
N TYR A 66 -20.69 -23.48 13.39
CA TYR A 66 -21.71 -24.21 12.61
C TYR A 66 -22.31 -25.38 13.41
N PHE A 67 -21.94 -25.52 14.69
CA PHE A 67 -22.46 -26.56 15.56
C PHE A 67 -23.93 -26.29 15.88
N GLY A 68 -24.79 -27.26 15.57
CA GLY A 68 -26.23 -27.18 15.82
C GLY A 68 -27.09 -26.79 14.62
N ASP A 69 -26.49 -26.55 13.45
CA ASP A 69 -27.25 -26.35 12.22
C ASP A 69 -27.92 -27.66 11.78
N ALA A 70 -29.23 -27.61 11.54
CA ALA A 70 -30.01 -28.77 11.09
C ALA A 70 -29.46 -29.29 9.75
N GLY A 71 -28.99 -30.55 9.75
CA GLY A 71 -28.45 -31.22 8.56
C GLY A 71 -26.93 -31.14 8.37
N VAL A 72 -26.17 -30.59 9.33
CA VAL A 72 -24.69 -30.56 9.26
C VAL A 72 -24.11 -31.67 10.13
N SER A 73 -23.31 -32.56 9.54
CA SER A 73 -22.60 -33.61 10.29
C SER A 73 -21.50 -33.00 11.17
N THR A 74 -21.11 -33.71 12.23
CA THR A 74 -20.01 -33.26 13.12
C THR A 74 -18.71 -33.02 12.35
N CYS A 75 -18.39 -33.89 11.40
CA CYS A 75 -17.22 -33.76 10.53
C CYS A 75 -17.29 -32.49 9.64
N GLU A 76 -18.45 -32.21 9.06
CA GLU A 76 -18.65 -31.01 8.23
C GLU A 76 -18.61 -29.72 9.08
N ALA A 77 -19.16 -29.75 10.30
CA ALA A 77 -19.07 -28.63 11.24
C ALA A 77 -17.61 -28.34 11.62
N THR A 78 -16.79 -29.37 11.90
CA THR A 78 -15.35 -29.22 12.17
C THR A 78 -14.61 -28.67 10.96
N ARG A 79 -14.90 -29.16 9.74
CA ARG A 79 -14.30 -28.67 8.50
C ARG A 79 -14.62 -27.18 8.28
N ARG A 80 -15.87 -26.78 8.47
CA ARG A 80 -16.28 -25.37 8.31
C ARG A 80 -15.73 -24.45 9.38
N PHE A 81 -15.62 -24.94 10.62
CA PHE A 81 -14.93 -24.21 11.70
C PHE A 81 -13.47 -23.95 11.31
N TRP A 82 -12.77 -24.96 10.79
CA TRP A 82 -11.39 -24.82 10.33
C TRP A 82 -11.26 -23.80 9.18
N LEU A 83 -12.13 -23.89 8.17
CA LEU A 83 -12.19 -22.92 7.07
C LEU A 83 -12.44 -21.49 7.57
N GLY A 84 -13.32 -21.32 8.55
CA GLY A 84 -13.60 -20.03 9.16
C GLY A 84 -12.40 -19.44 9.92
N MET A 85 -11.71 -20.28 10.71
CA MET A 85 -10.50 -19.89 11.43
C MET A 85 -9.36 -19.53 10.47
N ARG A 86 -9.16 -20.36 9.43
CA ARG A 86 -8.20 -20.13 8.35
C ARG A 86 -8.45 -18.78 7.67
N ALA A 87 -9.70 -18.55 7.21
CA ALA A 87 -10.08 -17.32 6.52
C ALA A 87 -9.78 -16.08 7.38
N LYS A 88 -10.17 -16.10 8.66
CA LYS A 88 -9.89 -15.00 9.58
C LYS A 88 -8.40 -14.79 9.84
N PHE A 89 -7.63 -15.87 9.97
CA PHE A 89 -6.19 -15.78 10.19
C PHE A 89 -5.44 -15.19 8.99
N LEU A 90 -5.75 -15.67 7.79
CA LEU A 90 -5.14 -15.18 6.55
C LEU A 90 -5.55 -13.73 6.25
N TYR A 91 -6.84 -13.42 6.40
CA TYR A 91 -7.37 -12.06 6.21
C TYR A 91 -6.79 -11.05 7.20
N ALA A 92 -6.61 -11.43 8.47
CA ALA A 92 -6.01 -10.54 9.46
C ALA A 92 -4.54 -10.20 9.15
N GLN A 93 -3.81 -11.12 8.50
CA GLN A 93 -2.40 -10.89 8.16
C GLN A 93 -2.19 -10.09 6.89
N ILE A 94 -2.96 -10.40 5.84
CA ILE A 94 -2.82 -9.79 4.50
C ILE A 94 -4.23 -9.53 3.93
N PRO A 95 -4.95 -8.51 4.44
CA PRO A 95 -6.29 -8.20 3.93
C PRO A 95 -6.23 -7.58 2.53
N ALA A 96 -7.15 -7.97 1.66
CA ALA A 96 -7.23 -7.42 0.30
C ALA A 96 -8.02 -6.10 0.19
N ASP A 97 -9.09 -5.93 0.98
CA ASP A 97 -9.98 -4.76 0.94
C ASP A 97 -9.83 -3.83 2.16
N ALA A 98 -9.13 -4.28 3.20
CA ALA A 98 -8.99 -3.55 4.46
C ALA A 98 -7.59 -2.96 4.64
N SER A 99 -7.52 -1.90 5.44
CA SER A 99 -6.26 -1.40 5.99
C SER A 99 -5.97 -2.06 7.34
N THR A 100 -4.72 -1.94 7.81
CA THR A 100 -4.32 -2.41 9.14
C THR A 100 -5.21 -1.84 10.25
N TRP A 101 -5.67 -0.59 10.10
CA TRP A 101 -6.56 0.05 11.06
C TRP A 101 -7.95 -0.59 11.12
N LYS A 102 -8.48 -1.05 9.98
CA LYS A 102 -9.75 -1.81 9.94
C LYS A 102 -9.60 -3.17 10.62
N VAL A 103 -8.46 -3.86 10.42
CA VAL A 103 -8.18 -5.16 11.07
C VAL A 103 -8.04 -5.03 12.59
N VAL A 104 -7.38 -3.97 13.08
CA VAL A 104 -7.22 -3.70 14.52
C VAL A 104 -8.56 -3.49 15.24
N ARG A 105 -9.63 -3.12 14.53
CA ARG A 105 -10.97 -2.99 15.12
C ARG A 105 -11.69 -4.33 15.31
N ASP A 106 -11.29 -5.39 14.61
CA ASP A 106 -11.80 -6.74 14.85
C ASP A 106 -11.06 -7.34 16.06
N PRO A 107 -11.74 -7.77 17.14
CA PRO A 107 -11.08 -8.34 18.31
C PRO A 107 -10.18 -9.53 17.97
N LEU A 108 -10.59 -10.41 17.04
CA LEU A 108 -9.76 -11.54 16.63
C LEU A 108 -8.59 -11.10 15.76
N GLY A 109 -8.83 -10.18 14.82
CA GLY A 109 -7.79 -9.58 13.99
C GLY A 109 -6.72 -8.87 14.82
N PHE A 110 -7.12 -8.15 15.87
CA PHE A 110 -6.22 -7.51 16.83
C PHE A 110 -5.36 -8.53 17.57
N VAL A 111 -5.94 -9.61 18.09
CA VAL A 111 -5.18 -10.68 18.78
C VAL A 111 -4.15 -11.31 17.84
N ILE A 112 -4.54 -11.61 16.60
CA ILE A 112 -3.63 -12.18 15.59
C ILE A 112 -2.51 -11.20 15.26
N LEU A 113 -2.82 -9.92 15.09
CA LEU A 113 -1.82 -8.89 14.80
C LEU A 113 -0.87 -8.66 15.99
N ALA A 114 -1.41 -8.65 17.22
CA ALA A 114 -0.62 -8.53 18.44
C ALA A 114 0.34 -9.72 18.61
N LEU A 115 -0.12 -10.94 18.29
CA LEU A 115 0.71 -12.14 18.28
C LEU A 115 1.85 -12.02 17.25
N LYS A 116 1.61 -11.37 16.11
CA LYS A 116 2.65 -11.14 15.09
C LYS A 116 3.72 -10.14 15.52
N MET A 117 3.41 -9.20 16.42
CA MET A 117 4.36 -8.17 16.87
C MET A 117 5.46 -8.71 17.78
N GLN A 118 5.30 -9.91 18.33
CA GLN A 118 6.29 -10.55 19.19
C GLN A 118 7.25 -11.41 18.34
N PRO A 119 8.58 -11.27 18.47
CA PRO A 119 9.54 -11.96 17.59
C PRO A 119 9.39 -13.49 17.57
N ILE A 120 9.17 -14.12 18.72
CA ILE A 120 9.06 -15.58 18.84
C ILE A 120 7.80 -16.09 18.14
N SER A 121 6.65 -15.47 18.41
CA SER A 121 5.39 -15.88 17.78
C SER A 121 5.26 -15.44 16.32
N SER A 122 6.07 -14.48 15.86
CA SER A 122 6.14 -14.14 14.44
C SER A 122 6.65 -15.32 13.58
N LEU A 123 7.59 -16.13 14.10
CA LEU A 123 8.04 -17.36 13.43
C LEU A 123 6.91 -18.38 13.36
N PHE A 124 6.19 -18.60 14.46
CA PHE A 124 5.04 -19.51 14.47
C PHE A 124 3.91 -19.04 13.55
N ALA A 125 3.63 -17.74 13.51
CA ALA A 125 2.65 -17.15 12.60
C ALA A 125 3.07 -17.33 11.12
N PHE A 126 4.36 -17.20 10.81
CA PHE A 126 4.90 -17.49 9.49
C PHE A 126 4.66 -18.95 9.10
N PHE A 127 5.07 -19.91 9.95
CA PHE A 127 4.82 -21.34 9.68
C PHE A 127 3.33 -21.68 9.60
N ALA A 128 2.51 -21.13 10.49
CA ALA A 128 1.06 -21.30 10.44
C ALA A 128 0.48 -20.79 9.12
N THR A 129 0.98 -19.66 8.61
CA THR A 129 0.59 -19.15 7.29
C THR A 129 0.95 -20.14 6.19
N PHE A 130 2.15 -20.71 6.20
CA PHE A 130 2.55 -21.73 5.21
C PHE A 130 1.70 -23.00 5.25
N VAL A 131 1.25 -23.41 6.43
CA VAL A 131 0.38 -24.58 6.62
C VAL A 131 -1.07 -24.26 6.21
N LEU A 132 -1.52 -23.04 6.46
CA LEU A 132 -2.89 -22.60 6.17
C LEU A 132 -3.10 -22.19 4.71
N ILE A 133 -2.04 -21.83 3.98
CA ILE A 133 -2.09 -21.57 2.54
C ILE A 133 -2.36 -22.89 1.80
N GLU A 134 -3.44 -22.93 1.02
CA GLU A 134 -3.77 -24.09 0.19
C GLU A 134 -3.08 -23.94 -1.17
N ARG A 135 -1.94 -24.63 -1.34
CA ARG A 135 -1.05 -24.45 -2.49
C ARG A 135 -1.58 -24.99 -3.82
N ASP A 136 -2.63 -25.81 -3.81
CA ASP A 136 -3.12 -26.42 -5.05
C ASP A 136 -4.29 -25.62 -5.65
N ASP A 137 -5.18 -25.06 -4.82
CA ASP A 137 -6.39 -24.37 -5.27
C ASP A 137 -6.12 -22.88 -5.57
N GLU A 138 -5.39 -22.18 -4.69
CA GLU A 138 -5.18 -20.73 -4.82
C GLU A 138 -4.38 -20.35 -6.07
N TYR A 139 -3.38 -21.16 -6.44
CA TYR A 139 -2.59 -20.91 -7.65
C TYR A 139 -3.38 -21.18 -8.93
N GLN A 140 -4.33 -22.12 -8.89
CA GLN A 140 -5.22 -22.39 -10.03
C GLN A 140 -6.24 -21.26 -10.20
N LEU A 141 -6.89 -20.82 -9.12
CA LEU A 141 -7.84 -19.71 -9.15
C LEU A 141 -7.22 -18.40 -9.65
N VAL A 142 -6.02 -18.06 -9.17
CA VAL A 142 -5.30 -16.86 -9.62
C VAL A 142 -4.92 -16.99 -11.10
N ARG A 143 -4.42 -18.15 -11.53
CA ARG A 143 -4.08 -18.41 -12.94
C ARG A 143 -5.29 -18.27 -13.84
N ASP A 144 -6.41 -18.88 -13.46
CA ASP A 144 -7.64 -18.91 -14.25
C ASP A 144 -8.31 -17.53 -14.30
N ALA A 145 -8.29 -16.77 -13.21
CA ALA A 145 -8.76 -15.38 -13.19
C ALA A 145 -7.92 -14.46 -14.09
N ILE A 146 -6.59 -14.62 -14.06
CA ILE A 146 -5.66 -13.90 -14.93
C ILE A 146 -5.89 -14.28 -16.40
N GLU A 147 -6.07 -15.56 -16.70
CA GLU A 147 -6.36 -16.05 -18.05
C GLU A 147 -7.73 -15.56 -18.57
N ALA A 148 -8.77 -15.57 -17.73
CA ALA A 148 -10.09 -15.06 -18.07
C ALA A 148 -10.04 -13.55 -18.39
N GLN A 149 -9.34 -12.77 -17.57
CA GLN A 149 -9.16 -11.34 -17.82
C GLN A 149 -8.32 -11.08 -19.09
N ARG A 150 -7.31 -11.92 -19.35
CA ARG A 150 -6.52 -11.86 -20.58
C ARG A 150 -7.37 -12.10 -21.82
N ARG A 151 -8.21 -13.16 -21.83
CA ARG A 151 -9.10 -13.48 -22.95
C ARG A 151 -10.04 -12.31 -23.26
N ARG A 152 -10.60 -11.66 -22.23
CA ARG A 152 -11.44 -10.46 -22.38
C ARG A 152 -10.70 -9.26 -23.00
N ARG A 153 -9.39 -9.16 -22.79
CA ARG A 153 -8.57 -8.03 -23.26
C ARG A 153 -7.72 -8.34 -24.49
N GLN A 154 -7.85 -9.54 -25.07
CA GLN A 154 -7.03 -10.02 -26.19
C GLN A 154 -5.51 -9.74 -26.00
N ALA A 155 -5.05 -9.80 -24.74
CA ALA A 155 -3.68 -9.43 -24.40
C ALA A 155 -2.72 -10.62 -24.55
N SER A 156 -1.53 -10.38 -25.11
CA SER A 156 -0.55 -11.45 -25.35
C SER A 156 0.01 -12.08 -24.07
N ARG A 157 0.49 -13.32 -24.24
CA ARG A 157 1.49 -14.12 -23.51
C ARG A 157 2.62 -13.47 -22.69
N ARG A 158 2.53 -12.30 -22.03
CA ARG A 158 3.66 -11.85 -21.18
C ARG A 158 3.90 -12.87 -20.06
N MET A 159 5.00 -13.61 -20.14
CA MET A 159 5.57 -14.31 -18.98
C MET A 159 6.08 -13.24 -18.02
N GLY A 160 6.05 -13.51 -16.72
CA GLY A 160 6.43 -12.56 -15.67
C GLY A 160 7.79 -11.92 -15.94
N GLY A 161 8.05 -10.77 -15.29
CA GLY A 161 9.16 -9.86 -15.57
C GLY A 161 10.58 -10.47 -15.49
N TYR A 162 11.60 -9.68 -15.23
CA TYR A 162 12.98 -10.15 -15.36
C TYR A 162 13.43 -11.15 -14.27
N LEU A 163 12.60 -11.38 -13.25
CA LEU A 163 12.91 -12.24 -12.10
C LEU A 163 13.40 -13.66 -12.46
N PRO A 164 12.82 -14.41 -13.41
CA PRO A 164 13.31 -15.75 -13.76
C PRO A 164 14.74 -15.75 -14.30
N TYR A 165 15.16 -14.69 -15.01
CA TYR A 165 16.52 -14.56 -15.51
C TYR A 165 17.52 -14.35 -14.36
N PHE A 166 17.15 -13.57 -13.35
CA PHE A 166 17.95 -13.41 -12.15
C PHE A 166 18.04 -14.73 -11.36
N MET A 167 16.94 -15.49 -11.24
CA MET A 167 16.98 -16.81 -10.60
C MET A 167 17.87 -17.81 -11.35
N LEU A 168 17.86 -17.79 -12.69
CA LEU A 168 18.77 -18.61 -13.50
C LEU A 168 20.23 -18.19 -13.32
N PHE A 169 20.50 -16.89 -13.22
CA PHE A 169 21.84 -16.37 -12.92
C PHE A 169 22.33 -16.83 -11.55
N ASP A 170 21.51 -16.72 -10.50
CA ASP A 170 21.85 -17.17 -9.14
C ASP A 170 22.14 -18.68 -9.10
N LEU A 171 21.30 -19.46 -9.78
CA LEU A 171 21.50 -20.90 -9.93
C LEU A 171 22.82 -21.21 -10.65
N PHE A 172 23.13 -20.49 -11.73
CA PHE A 172 24.39 -20.66 -12.44
C PHE A 172 25.61 -20.32 -11.57
N VAL A 173 25.56 -19.20 -10.84
CA VAL A 173 26.62 -18.78 -9.91
C VAL A 173 26.81 -19.83 -8.83
N LEU A 174 25.73 -20.32 -8.22
CA LEU A 174 25.78 -21.38 -7.21
C LEU A 174 26.43 -22.65 -7.76
N ILE A 175 25.98 -23.12 -8.93
CA ILE A 175 26.53 -24.32 -9.57
C ILE A 175 28.01 -24.13 -9.91
N ALA A 176 28.40 -22.99 -10.49
CA ALA A 176 29.78 -22.70 -10.84
C ALA A 176 30.69 -22.64 -9.61
N LEU A 177 30.23 -22.01 -8.52
CA LEU A 177 30.96 -21.92 -7.26
C LEU A 177 31.12 -23.29 -6.60
N VAL A 178 30.04 -24.08 -6.52
CA VAL A 178 30.08 -25.44 -5.93
C VAL A 178 30.95 -26.37 -6.77
N LEU A 179 30.81 -26.37 -8.10
CA LEU A 179 31.66 -27.19 -8.98
C LEU A 179 33.13 -26.75 -8.92
N GLY A 180 33.39 -25.44 -8.92
CA GLY A 180 34.74 -24.91 -8.76
C GLY A 180 35.37 -25.29 -7.43
N TRP A 181 34.59 -25.25 -6.35
CA TRP A 181 35.02 -25.71 -5.03
C TRP A 181 35.25 -27.22 -5.01
N ILE A 182 34.36 -28.04 -5.54
CA ILE A 182 34.55 -29.50 -5.60
C ILE A 182 35.80 -29.85 -6.42
N VAL A 183 35.94 -29.30 -7.63
CA VAL A 183 37.10 -29.60 -8.49
C VAL A 183 38.39 -29.07 -7.87
N GLY A 184 38.40 -27.85 -7.35
CA GLY A 184 39.60 -27.24 -6.75
C GLY A 184 39.97 -27.84 -5.39
N PHE A 185 39.00 -28.19 -4.56
CA PHE A 185 39.25 -28.67 -3.20
C PHE A 185 39.43 -30.18 -3.15
N VAL A 186 38.53 -30.96 -3.76
CA VAL A 186 38.57 -32.44 -3.72
C VAL A 186 39.79 -32.97 -4.47
N TYR A 187 40.19 -32.33 -5.57
CA TYR A 187 41.38 -32.74 -6.33
C TYR A 187 42.68 -32.51 -5.55
N ASN A 188 42.77 -31.45 -4.76
CA ASN A 188 44.02 -31.05 -4.10
C ASN A 188 44.14 -31.52 -2.65
N TYR A 189 43.03 -31.64 -1.92
CA TYR A 189 43.03 -31.86 -0.46
C TYR A 189 42.13 -33.02 -0.01
N GLY A 190 41.31 -33.59 -0.89
CA GLY A 190 40.30 -34.59 -0.51
C GLY A 190 39.12 -33.98 0.27
N LEU A 191 38.28 -34.83 0.87
CA LEU A 191 37.09 -34.42 1.65
C LEU A 191 37.26 -34.80 3.12
N ASP A 192 38.20 -34.15 3.82
CA ASP A 192 38.37 -34.33 5.26
C ASP A 192 37.81 -33.13 6.05
N PRO A 193 36.70 -33.28 6.80
CA PRO A 193 36.13 -32.23 7.63
C PRO A 193 37.00 -31.80 8.82
N GLN A 194 38.05 -32.58 9.16
CA GLN A 194 38.98 -32.24 10.25
C GLN A 194 40.05 -31.23 9.82
N ASP A 195 40.24 -31.03 8.52
CA ASP A 195 41.20 -30.05 7.99
C ASP A 195 40.67 -28.61 8.19
N PRO A 196 41.43 -27.71 8.84
CA PRO A 196 41.07 -26.30 8.92
C PRO A 196 40.84 -25.62 7.55
N ILE A 197 41.53 -26.07 6.49
CA ILE A 197 41.41 -25.51 5.14
C ILE A 197 40.01 -25.78 4.57
N PHE A 198 39.37 -26.90 4.95
CA PHE A 198 37.99 -27.20 4.59
C PHE A 198 37.04 -26.09 5.05
N TRP A 199 37.11 -25.71 6.32
CA TRP A 199 36.25 -24.67 6.89
C TRP A 199 36.53 -23.28 6.32
N SER A 200 37.79 -22.95 6.07
CA SER A 200 38.16 -21.69 5.42
C SER A 200 37.60 -21.61 4.00
N SER A 201 37.72 -22.67 3.22
CA SER A 201 37.25 -22.69 1.83
C SER A 201 35.72 -22.60 1.71
N LEU A 202 34.96 -23.20 2.65
CA LEU A 202 33.51 -23.04 2.73
C LEU A 202 33.10 -21.61 3.11
N TYR A 203 33.89 -20.95 3.97
CA TYR A 203 33.67 -19.55 4.29
C TYR A 203 33.90 -18.65 3.08
N ASP A 204 34.97 -18.89 2.31
CA ASP A 204 35.25 -18.18 1.07
C ASP A 204 34.14 -18.40 0.03
N LEU A 205 33.64 -19.64 -0.07
CA LEU A 205 32.49 -19.97 -0.93
C LEU A 205 31.24 -19.16 -0.56
N LYS A 206 30.93 -19.07 0.73
CA LYS A 206 29.82 -18.25 1.25
C LYS A 206 30.02 -16.76 0.92
N MET A 207 31.24 -16.25 1.05
CA MET A 207 31.55 -14.86 0.73
C MET A 207 31.42 -14.56 -0.77
N LEU A 208 31.93 -15.44 -1.62
CA LEU A 208 31.82 -15.34 -3.08
C LEU A 208 30.36 -15.45 -3.55
N TYR A 209 29.57 -16.34 -2.94
CA TYR A 209 28.15 -16.42 -3.21
C TYR A 209 27.43 -15.12 -2.82
N GLY A 210 27.72 -14.58 -1.62
CA GLY A 210 27.16 -13.30 -1.19
C GLY A 210 27.50 -12.14 -2.13
N LEU A 211 28.72 -12.11 -2.68
CA LEU A 211 29.12 -11.15 -3.70
C LEU A 211 28.39 -11.39 -5.03
N GLY A 212 28.21 -12.65 -5.41
CA GLY A 212 27.45 -13.07 -6.58
C GLY A 212 25.97 -12.67 -6.51
N SER A 213 25.40 -12.58 -5.32
CA SER A 213 24.01 -12.13 -5.11
C SER A 213 23.84 -10.59 -5.21
N PHE A 214 24.89 -9.81 -5.47
CA PHE A 214 24.82 -8.35 -5.61
C PHE A 214 23.72 -7.85 -6.59
N PRO A 215 23.49 -8.48 -7.76
CA PRO A 215 22.43 -8.04 -8.67
C PRO A 215 21.02 -8.08 -8.05
N PHE A 216 20.80 -8.88 -7.01
CA PHE A 216 19.52 -8.93 -6.31
C PHE A 216 19.25 -7.73 -5.41
N LEU A 217 20.27 -6.94 -5.06
CA LEU A 217 20.08 -5.69 -4.31
C LEU A 217 19.24 -4.68 -5.09
N LEU A 218 19.22 -4.77 -6.43
CA LEU A 218 18.36 -3.94 -7.27
C LEU A 218 16.87 -4.16 -6.97
N PHE A 219 16.46 -5.34 -6.50
CA PHE A 219 15.08 -5.60 -6.08
C PHE A 219 14.71 -4.95 -4.74
N GLN A 220 15.69 -4.63 -3.89
CA GLN A 220 15.45 -3.92 -2.63
C GLN A 220 15.29 -2.41 -2.83
N ILE A 221 15.78 -1.86 -3.95
CA ILE A 221 15.62 -0.45 -4.26
C ILE A 221 14.21 -0.21 -4.79
N TYR A 222 13.37 0.42 -3.96
CA TYR A 222 12.08 0.96 -4.41
C TYR A 222 12.33 2.15 -5.35
N PRO A 223 11.72 2.25 -6.57
CA PRO A 223 10.65 1.42 -7.16
C PRO A 223 11.13 0.38 -8.20
N ILE A 224 12.45 0.19 -8.35
CA ILE A 224 13.06 -0.69 -9.36
C ILE A 224 12.58 -2.15 -9.18
N GLY A 225 12.44 -2.60 -7.93
CA GLY A 225 11.85 -3.91 -7.61
C GLY A 225 10.45 -4.09 -8.20
N GLU A 226 9.57 -3.09 -8.08
CA GLU A 226 8.20 -3.16 -8.60
C GLU A 226 8.15 -3.31 -10.12
N ALA A 227 8.97 -2.53 -10.82
CA ALA A 227 9.09 -2.59 -12.26
C ALA A 227 9.69 -3.91 -12.77
N LEU A 228 10.68 -4.48 -12.06
CA LEU A 228 11.34 -5.70 -12.53
C LEU A 228 10.51 -6.97 -12.32
N HIS A 229 9.83 -7.10 -11.18
CA HIS A 229 9.06 -8.32 -10.91
C HIS A 229 7.64 -8.30 -11.49
N GLU A 230 7.10 -7.12 -11.85
CA GLU A 230 5.71 -6.89 -12.27
C GLU A 230 4.67 -7.63 -11.38
N ALA A 231 5.04 -7.98 -10.14
CA ALA A 231 4.23 -8.78 -9.26
C ALA A 231 3.05 -7.94 -8.77
N GLN A 232 1.83 -8.43 -9.00
CA GLN A 232 0.65 -7.76 -8.46
C GLN A 232 0.51 -8.12 -6.98
N ALA A 233 0.30 -7.10 -6.14
CA ALA A 233 -0.02 -7.33 -4.75
C ALA A 233 -1.30 -8.17 -4.62
N THR A 234 -1.21 -9.29 -3.92
CA THR A 234 -2.33 -10.17 -3.58
C THR A 234 -2.63 -10.09 -2.08
N GLY A 235 -3.86 -10.39 -1.72
CA GLY A 235 -4.30 -10.50 -0.34
C GLY A 235 -5.50 -11.42 -0.24
N TYR A 236 -5.99 -11.65 0.97
CA TYR A 236 -7.16 -12.50 1.18
C TYR A 236 -8.42 -11.65 1.29
N ASP A 237 -9.52 -12.15 0.74
CA ASP A 237 -10.85 -11.63 1.04
C ASP A 237 -11.35 -12.14 2.40
N GLN A 238 -12.52 -11.67 2.83
CA GLN A 238 -13.11 -12.06 4.09
C GLN A 238 -13.48 -13.56 4.15
N SER A 239 -13.59 -14.22 2.99
CA SER A 239 -13.84 -15.65 2.88
C SER A 239 -12.58 -16.53 2.94
N GLY A 240 -11.39 -15.91 2.95
CA GLY A 240 -10.11 -16.60 2.95
C GLY A 240 -9.65 -17.03 1.56
N GLN A 241 -10.23 -16.45 0.50
CA GLN A 241 -9.81 -16.66 -0.87
C GLN A 241 -8.74 -15.65 -1.27
N LEU A 242 -7.74 -16.12 -2.03
CA LEU A 242 -6.67 -15.27 -2.54
C LEU A 242 -7.20 -14.42 -3.70
N VAL A 243 -7.13 -13.11 -3.51
CA VAL A 243 -7.63 -12.11 -4.46
C VAL A 243 -6.58 -11.02 -4.67
N ARG A 244 -6.78 -10.18 -5.69
CA ARG A 244 -5.92 -9.02 -5.90
C ARG A 244 -6.14 -8.01 -4.77
N CYS A 245 -5.04 -7.53 -4.18
CA CYS A 245 -5.09 -6.50 -3.16
C CYS A 245 -5.50 -5.17 -3.80
N LEU A 246 -6.46 -4.48 -3.18
CA LEU A 246 -6.95 -3.19 -3.65
C LEU A 246 -5.98 -2.09 -3.23
N TYR A 247 -5.68 -1.17 -4.15
CA TYR A 247 -4.87 -0.01 -3.79
C TYR A 247 -5.59 0.86 -2.76
N THR A 248 -4.85 1.71 -2.05
CA THR A 248 -5.42 2.62 -1.06
C THR A 248 -6.48 3.55 -1.67
N SER A 249 -6.23 4.02 -2.90
CA SER A 249 -7.20 4.81 -3.69
C SER A 249 -8.51 4.04 -3.92
N ASP A 250 -8.40 2.78 -4.36
CA ASP A 250 -9.56 1.94 -4.70
C ASP A 250 -10.39 1.66 -3.44
N ARG A 251 -9.73 1.33 -2.32
CA ARG A 251 -10.37 1.10 -1.01
C ARG A 251 -11.16 2.33 -0.54
N LEU A 252 -10.57 3.51 -0.67
CA LEU A 252 -11.22 4.77 -0.32
C LEU A 252 -12.42 5.09 -1.22
N ALA A 253 -12.28 4.84 -2.52
CA ALA A 253 -13.34 5.07 -3.48
C ALA A 253 -14.54 4.15 -3.19
N ILE A 254 -14.30 2.88 -2.87
CA ILE A 254 -15.34 1.92 -2.44
C ILE A 254 -15.97 2.31 -1.11
N TYR A 255 -15.16 2.71 -0.12
CA TYR A 255 -15.67 3.17 1.17
C TYR A 255 -16.64 4.35 0.99
N ARG A 256 -16.33 5.31 0.11
CA ARG A 256 -17.21 6.46 -0.18
C ARG A 256 -18.49 6.05 -0.90
N ALA A 257 -18.41 5.08 -1.81
CA ALA A 257 -19.59 4.56 -2.50
C ALA A 257 -20.57 3.85 -1.53
N THR A 258 -20.02 3.11 -0.56
CA THR A 258 -20.81 2.40 0.46
C THR A 258 -21.27 3.30 1.60
N HIS A 259 -20.50 4.32 1.95
CA HIS A 259 -20.79 5.28 3.01
C HIS A 259 -20.75 6.70 2.44
N PRO A 260 -21.78 7.11 1.66
CA PRO A 260 -21.82 8.45 1.12
C PRO A 260 -21.81 9.45 2.29
N PRO A 261 -20.94 10.48 2.24
CA PRO A 261 -20.90 11.46 3.31
C PRO A 261 -22.28 12.11 3.42
N THR A 262 -22.86 12.18 4.61
CA THR A 262 -24.12 12.89 4.88
C THR A 262 -24.08 14.35 4.39
N THR A 263 -22.88 14.91 4.29
CA THR A 263 -22.62 16.21 3.68
C THR A 263 -22.97 16.26 2.19
N SER A 264 -22.83 15.18 1.42
CA SER A 264 -23.20 15.15 0.00
C SER A 264 -24.70 15.26 -0.20
N ALA A 265 -25.51 14.49 0.54
CA ALA A 265 -26.98 14.62 0.52
C ALA A 265 -27.45 16.01 1.00
N ARG A 266 -26.75 16.61 1.98
CA ARG A 266 -27.01 17.98 2.47
C ARG A 266 -26.57 19.05 1.46
N VAL A 267 -25.44 18.87 0.78
CA VAL A 267 -24.93 19.78 -0.26
C VAL A 267 -25.78 19.67 -1.51
N GLU A 268 -26.24 18.48 -1.86
CA GLU A 268 -27.14 18.24 -2.98
C GLU A 268 -28.53 18.84 -2.71
N SER A 269 -29.03 18.77 -1.47
CA SER A 269 -30.26 19.47 -1.09
C SER A 269 -30.09 20.99 -1.02
N ILE A 270 -28.92 21.51 -0.62
CA ILE A 270 -28.58 22.94 -0.69
C ILE A 270 -28.45 23.42 -2.15
N LEU A 271 -27.79 22.64 -3.01
CA LEU A 271 -27.65 22.94 -4.44
C LEU A 271 -29.02 22.92 -5.15
N LYS A 272 -29.88 21.95 -4.83
CA LYS A 272 -31.27 21.90 -5.34
C LYS A 272 -32.14 23.03 -4.82
N ARG A 273 -31.91 23.50 -3.59
CA ARG A 273 -32.62 24.65 -3.00
C ARG A 273 -32.22 25.98 -3.63
N GLY A 274 -31.02 26.06 -4.22
CA GLY A 274 -30.45 27.30 -4.72
C GLY A 274 -30.08 28.27 -3.58
N PRO A 275 -29.12 29.19 -3.79
CA PRO A 275 -28.68 30.10 -2.74
C PRO A 275 -29.73 31.20 -2.51
N SER A 276 -30.12 31.42 -1.25
CA SER A 276 -31.07 32.48 -0.90
C SER A 276 -30.46 33.87 -1.19
N PRO A 277 -31.28 34.92 -1.42
CA PRO A 277 -30.78 36.28 -1.66
C PRO A 277 -29.85 36.78 -0.54
N GLU A 278 -30.13 36.39 0.71
CA GLU A 278 -29.32 36.74 1.87
C GLU A 278 -27.98 35.98 1.89
N GLU A 279 -27.97 34.70 1.47
CA GLU A 279 -26.76 33.89 1.36
C GLU A 279 -25.84 34.39 0.25
N GLN A 280 -26.41 34.88 -0.87
CA GLN A 280 -25.65 35.52 -1.94
C GLN A 280 -25.03 36.86 -1.48
N ALA A 281 -25.80 37.66 -0.75
CA ALA A 281 -25.29 38.91 -0.18
C ALA A 281 -24.18 38.66 0.87
N ALA A 282 -24.32 37.62 1.69
CA ALA A 282 -23.31 37.20 2.65
C ALA A 282 -22.03 36.67 1.95
N ALA A 283 -22.18 35.84 0.92
CA ALA A 283 -21.05 35.34 0.12
C ALA A 283 -20.29 36.49 -0.55
N THR A 284 -21.01 37.48 -1.08
CA THR A 284 -20.42 38.68 -1.71
C THR A 284 -19.66 39.53 -0.68
N LYS A 285 -20.22 39.71 0.53
CA LYS A 285 -19.52 40.36 1.65
C LYS A 285 -18.26 39.60 2.06
N ILE A 286 -18.32 38.27 2.18
CA ILE A 286 -17.16 37.44 2.54
C ILE A 286 -16.07 37.53 1.46
N GLN A 287 -16.44 37.54 0.17
CA GLN A 287 -15.50 37.74 -0.93
C GLN A 287 -14.85 39.13 -0.88
N ALA A 288 -15.63 40.18 -0.61
CA ALA A 288 -15.11 41.54 -0.46
C ALA A 288 -14.12 41.65 0.73
N VAL A 289 -14.45 41.02 1.86
CA VAL A 289 -13.57 40.97 3.05
C VAL A 289 -12.27 40.21 2.74
N ARG A 290 -12.34 39.08 2.03
CA ARG A 290 -11.15 38.31 1.63
C ARG A 290 -10.26 39.10 0.67
N ARG A 291 -10.85 39.81 -0.31
CA ARG A 291 -10.10 40.71 -1.21
C ARG A 291 -9.42 41.83 -0.42
N GLY A 292 -10.13 42.48 0.51
CA GLY A 292 -9.57 43.52 1.37
C GLY A 292 -8.47 43.03 2.32
N ARG A 293 -8.50 41.76 2.74
CA ARG A 293 -7.42 41.15 3.53
C ARG A 293 -6.17 40.94 2.68
N LYS A 294 -6.30 40.35 1.49
CA LYS A 294 -5.19 40.17 0.53
C LYS A 294 -4.52 41.50 0.16
N VAL A 295 -5.31 42.54 -0.12
CA VAL A 295 -4.79 43.88 -0.44
C VAL A 295 -4.01 44.49 0.73
N ARG A 296 -4.50 44.34 1.97
CA ARG A 296 -3.77 44.82 3.16
C ARG A 296 -2.47 44.08 3.40
N THR A 297 -2.45 42.76 3.18
CA THR A 297 -1.23 41.96 3.27
C THR A 297 -0.22 42.38 2.19
N LEU A 298 -0.67 42.57 0.95
CA LEU A 298 0.16 43.04 -0.16
C LEU A 298 0.71 44.45 0.10
N TYR A 299 -0.13 45.37 0.60
CA TYR A 299 0.27 46.73 0.93
C TYR A 299 1.27 46.76 2.10
N GLY A 300 1.06 45.95 3.13
CA GLY A 300 2.02 45.80 4.24
C GLY A 300 3.38 45.27 3.76
N PHE A 301 3.37 44.29 2.86
CA PHE A 301 4.56 43.76 2.23
C PHE A 301 5.29 44.83 1.40
N LEU A 302 4.58 45.53 0.50
CA LEU A 302 5.15 46.60 -0.33
C LEU A 302 5.69 47.77 0.51
N LYS A 303 5.00 48.15 1.60
CA LYS A 303 5.46 49.20 2.51
C LYS A 303 6.72 48.78 3.27
N GLY A 304 6.80 47.52 3.71
CA GLY A 304 8.01 46.96 4.31
C GLY A 304 9.19 46.92 3.33
N LEU A 305 8.91 46.60 2.07
CA LEU A 305 9.91 46.56 1.01
C LEU A 305 10.40 47.98 0.66
N ALA A 306 9.51 48.96 0.56
CA ALA A 306 9.86 50.38 0.37
C ALA A 306 10.69 50.94 1.54
N ALA A 307 10.37 50.57 2.78
CA ALA A 307 11.16 50.96 3.95
C ALA A 307 12.59 50.39 3.91
N ARG A 308 12.74 49.11 3.54
CA ARG A 308 14.06 48.48 3.34
C ARG A 308 14.86 49.09 2.19
N VAL A 309 14.21 49.41 1.07
CA VAL A 309 14.85 50.09 -0.06
C VAL A 309 15.31 51.51 0.35
N SER A 310 14.53 52.22 1.15
CA SER A 310 14.91 53.56 1.65
C SER A 310 16.10 53.53 2.62
N GLN A 311 16.30 52.43 3.35
CA GLN A 311 17.49 52.22 4.19
C GLN A 311 18.74 51.90 3.35
N LEU A 312 18.57 51.24 2.20
CA LEU A 312 19.66 50.88 1.30
C LEU A 312 20.10 52.01 0.37
N TRP A 313 19.30 53.07 0.21
CA TRP A 313 19.65 54.24 -0.62
C TRP A 313 19.37 55.56 0.11
N PRO A 314 20.25 56.02 1.00
CA PRO A 314 20.08 57.31 1.66
C PRO A 314 20.16 58.43 0.62
N LYS A 315 19.16 59.33 0.64
CA LYS A 315 19.11 60.49 -0.27
C LYS A 315 20.41 61.29 -0.17
N SER A 316 21.19 61.30 -1.26
CA SER A 316 22.33 62.18 -1.46
C SER A 316 21.92 63.63 -1.13
N SER A 317 22.56 64.21 -0.13
CA SER A 317 22.34 65.59 0.29
C SER A 317 22.77 66.54 -0.83
N LYS A 318 21.87 67.42 -1.25
CA LYS A 318 22.21 68.56 -2.12
C LYS A 318 23.33 69.38 -1.46
N SER A 319 24.45 69.53 -2.17
CA SER A 319 25.45 70.57 -1.90
C SER A 319 24.79 71.94 -2.03
N LYS A 320 25.17 72.85 -1.13
CA LYS A 320 25.01 74.29 -1.32
C LYS A 320 25.73 74.75 -2.57
#